data_AF-A0A8I0LB00-F1
#
_entry.id   AF-A0A8I0LB00-F1
#
_cell.length_a   1.000
_cell.length_b   1.000
_cell.length_c   1.000
_cell.angle_alpha   90.00
_cell.angle_beta   90.00
_cell.angle_gamma   90.00
#
_symmetry.space_group_name_H-M   'P 1'
#
loop_
_entity.id
_entity.type
_entity.pdbx_description
1 polymer ?
#
loop_
_entity_poly.entity_id
_entity_poly.type
_entity_poly.pdbx_seq_one_letter_code
_entity_poly.pdbx_strand_id
1 'polypeptide(L)'
;KEGARAREYEDALQWLVDARLVHKIYRSSAPGLPIAAYDDLSAFKIYLVDVGLLRRLAQLAPTAFGEGNRLFTEFKGALTENFVLQT
;
A
#
# COMPACT_ATOMS: atom_id res chain seq x y z
N LYS A 1 -0.84 13.73 13.29
CA LYS A 1 -1.79 14.67 13.95
C LYS A 1 -2.99 13.84 14.37
N GLU A 2 -3.30 13.80 15.67
CA GLU A 2 -4.55 13.22 16.15
C GLU A 2 -5.72 14.06 15.63
N GLY A 3 -6.24 13.69 14.46
CA GLY A 3 -7.51 14.20 13.98
C GLY A 3 -8.62 13.37 14.61
N ALA A 4 -9.75 13.97 14.96
CA ALA A 4 -10.91 13.24 15.48
C ALA A 4 -11.32 12.03 14.60
N ARG A 5 -11.07 12.12 13.29
CA ARG A 5 -11.31 11.04 12.30
C ARG A 5 -10.20 10.00 12.21
N ALA A 6 -9.03 10.24 12.79
CA ALA A 6 -7.92 9.29 12.75
C ALA A 6 -8.31 7.96 13.40
N ARG A 7 -9.05 8.03 14.52
CA ARG A 7 -9.59 6.86 15.21
C ARG A 7 -10.59 6.08 14.35
N GLU A 8 -11.50 6.78 13.67
CA GLU A 8 -12.48 6.15 12.77
C GLU A 8 -11.79 5.45 11.58
N TYR A 9 -10.77 6.09 11.00
CA TYR A 9 -9.99 5.48 9.92
C TYR A 9 -9.12 4.32 10.39
N GLU A 10 -8.67 4.33 11.64
CA GLU A 10 -7.89 3.24 12.22
C GLU A 10 -8.72 1.97 12.37
N ASP A 11 -9.96 2.09 12.89
CA ASP A 11 -10.88 0.96 13.00
C ASP A 11 -11.24 0.38 11.63
N ALA A 12 -11.56 1.24 10.66
CA ALA A 12 -11.87 0.80 9.30
C ALA A 12 -10.66 0.16 8.60
N LEU A 13 -9.46 0.71 8.81
CA LEU A 13 -8.22 0.14 8.27
C LEU A 13 -7.92 -1.22 8.90
N GLN A 14 -8.07 -1.34 10.22
CA GLN A 14 -7.87 -2.60 10.92
C GLN A 14 -8.83 -3.67 10.41
N TRP A 15 -10.09 -3.31 10.17
CA TRP A 15 -11.05 -4.21 9.56
C TRP A 15 -10.59 -4.73 8.19
N LEU A 16 -10.04 -3.86 7.33
CA LEU A 16 -9.51 -4.28 6.03
C LEU A 16 -8.30 -5.21 6.15
N VAL A 17 -7.44 -4.98 7.15
CA VAL A 17 -6.28 -5.84 7.45
C VAL A 17 -6.76 -7.21 7.94
N ASP A 18 -7.71 -7.23 8.87
CA ASP A 18 -8.26 -8.47 9.45
C ASP A 18 -9.01 -9.29 8.39
N ALA A 19 -9.71 -8.63 7.46
CA ALA A 19 -10.35 -9.23 6.30
C ALA A 19 -9.35 -9.69 5.21
N ARG A 20 -8.04 -9.44 5.40
CA ARG A 20 -6.96 -9.73 4.45
C ARG A 20 -7.14 -9.09 3.07
N LEU A 21 -7.75 -7.90 3.04
CA LEU A 21 -7.92 -7.12 1.81
C LEU A 21 -6.72 -6.20 1.55
N VAL A 22 -6.02 -5.82 2.61
CA VAL A 22 -4.83 -4.95 2.53
C VAL A 22 -3.74 -5.41 3.49
N HIS A 23 -2.50 -5.05 3.16
CA HIS A 23 -1.33 -5.19 4.01
C HIS A 23 -0.89 -3.82 4.53
N LYS A 24 -0.80 -3.67 5.85
CA LYS A 24 -0.23 -2.50 6.52
C LYS A 24 1.24 -2.76 6.83
N ILE A 25 2.15 -2.01 6.21
CA ILE A 25 3.60 -2.15 6.38
C ILE A 25 4.15 -0.88 7.02
N TYR A 26 4.78 -1.01 8.18
CA TYR A 26 5.42 0.11 8.87
C TYR A 26 6.75 0.46 8.22
N ARG A 27 7.13 1.73 8.30
CA ARG A 27 8.43 2.19 7.82
C ARG A 27 9.49 1.83 8.86
N SER A 28 10.44 0.98 8.50
CA SER A 28 11.61 0.72 9.33
C SER A 28 12.61 1.87 9.25
N SER A 29 13.12 2.29 10.41
CA SER A 29 14.09 3.39 10.54
C SER A 29 15.54 2.95 10.29
N ALA A 30 15.83 1.66 10.52
CA ALA A 30 17.15 1.07 10.33
C ALA A 30 17.03 -0.41 9.90
N PRO A 31 18.02 -0.94 9.15
CA PRO A 31 18.01 -2.32 8.65
C PRO A 31 18.52 -3.35 9.69
N GLY A 32 18.23 -3.17 10.98
CA GLY A 32 18.66 -4.09 12.03
C GLY A 32 17.81 -5.37 12.10
N LEU A 33 18.24 -6.38 12.86
CA LEU A 33 17.52 -7.64 13.03
C LEU A 33 16.97 -7.79 14.46
N PRO A 34 15.71 -8.22 14.64
CA PRO A 34 14.68 -8.34 13.60
C PRO A 34 14.25 -6.96 13.09
N ILE A 35 13.99 -6.82 11.78
CA ILE A 35 13.66 -5.53 11.13
C ILE A 35 12.48 -4.83 11.82
N ALA A 36 11.46 -5.60 12.24
CA ALA A 36 10.29 -5.09 12.93
C ALA A 36 10.59 -4.35 14.25
N ALA A 37 11.76 -4.60 14.88
CA ALA A 37 12.15 -3.88 16.10
C ALA A 37 12.49 -2.40 15.83
N TYR A 38 12.69 -2.03 14.56
CA TYR A 38 13.07 -0.68 14.13
C TYR A 38 11.92 0.07 13.43
N ASP A 39 10.70 -0.47 13.48
CA ASP A 39 9.53 0.12 12.83
C ASP A 39 9.07 1.41 13.53
N ASP A 40 8.81 2.45 12.73
CA ASP A 40 8.14 3.67 13.14
C ASP A 40 6.63 3.48 13.07
N LEU A 41 5.99 3.27 14.23
CA LEU A 41 4.55 3.04 14.33
C LEU A 41 3.71 4.26 13.91
N SER A 42 4.31 5.44 13.80
CA SER A 42 3.63 6.65 13.31
C SER A 42 3.60 6.76 11.78
N ALA A 43 4.38 5.93 11.08
CA ALA A 43 4.54 5.98 9.63
C ALA A 43 4.37 4.60 9.00
N PHE A 44 3.32 4.43 8.20
CA PHE A 44 3.06 3.18 7.48
C PHE A 44 2.59 3.45 6.05
N LYS A 45 2.69 2.42 5.21
CA LYS A 45 2.09 2.37 3.88
C LYS A 45 1.14 1.17 3.79
N ILE A 46 0.07 1.33 3.02
CA ILE A 46 -0.93 0.28 2.80
C ILE A 46 -0.77 -0.22 1.36
N TYR A 47 -0.84 -1.54 1.21
CA TYR A 47 -0.79 -2.23 -0.07
C TYR A 47 -2.02 -3.13 -0.24
N LEU A 48 -2.51 -3.29 -1.45
CA LEU A 48 -3.60 -4.21 -1.75
C LEU A 48 -3.11 -5.64 -1.86
N VAL A 49 -4.00 -6.59 -1.53
CA VAL A 49 -3.73 -8.03 -1.66
C VAL A 49 -3.44 -8.47 -3.09
N ASP A 50 -3.99 -7.77 -4.11
CA ASP A 50 -3.79 -8.08 -5.52
C ASP A 50 -3.51 -6.81 -6.36
N VAL A 51 -2.47 -6.86 -7.20
CA VAL A 51 -2.03 -5.71 -8.01
C VAL A 51 -3.01 -5.42 -9.16
N GLY A 52 -3.71 -6.44 -9.66
CA GLY A 52 -4.77 -6.31 -10.66
C GLY A 52 -6.01 -5.60 -10.10
N LEU A 53 -6.36 -5.89 -8.84
CA LEU A 53 -7.39 -5.17 -8.08
C LEU A 53 -6.98 -3.70 -7.86
N LEU A 54 -5.74 -3.44 -7.44
CA LEU A 54 -5.20 -2.08 -7.31
C LEU A 54 -5.31 -1.31 -8.63
N ARG A 55 -4.88 -1.91 -9.74
CA ARG A 55 -5.03 -1.31 -11.09
C ARG A 55 -6.49 -0.96 -11.39
N ARG A 56 -7.42 -1.87 -11.10
CA ARG A 56 -8.85 -1.67 -11.39
C ARG A 56 -9.43 -0.54 -10.54
N LEU A 57 -9.08 -0.46 -9.26
CA LEU A 57 -9.49 0.62 -8.36
C LEU A 57 -8.86 1.97 -8.74
N ALA A 58 -7.63 1.96 -9.25
CA ALA A 58 -6.96 3.11 -9.83
C ALA A 58 -7.52 3.50 -11.22
N GLN A 59 -8.55 2.80 -11.72
CA GLN A 59 -9.19 3.04 -13.01
C GLN A 59 -8.21 3.00 -14.21
N LEU A 60 -7.12 2.24 -14.06
CA LEU A 60 -6.11 2.13 -15.10
C LEU A 60 -6.50 1.03 -16.10
N ALA A 61 -6.63 1.41 -17.38
CA ALA A 61 -6.86 0.45 -18.45
C ALA A 61 -5.64 -0.49 -18.58
N PRO A 62 -5.84 -1.80 -18.85
CA PRO A 62 -4.71 -2.72 -19.07
C PRO A 62 -3.79 -2.30 -20.22
N THR A 63 -4.29 -1.59 -21.24
CA THR A 63 -3.48 -1.05 -22.33
C THR A 63 -2.48 0.00 -21.87
N ALA A 64 -2.69 0.65 -20.71
CA ALA A 64 -1.79 1.66 -20.18
C ALA A 64 -0.38 1.13 -19.87
N PHE A 65 -0.24 -0.19 -19.60
CA PHE A 65 1.07 -0.83 -19.39
C PHE A 65 1.85 -1.01 -20.69
N GLY A 66 1.16 -1.19 -21.83
CA GLY A 66 1.78 -1.41 -23.14
C GLY A 66 2.06 -0.13 -23.91
N GLU A 67 1.23 0.89 -23.75
CA GLU A 67 1.28 2.12 -24.56
C GLU A 67 2.14 3.24 -23.95
N GLY A 68 2.75 3.03 -22.78
CA GLY A 68 3.57 4.07 -22.12
C GLY A 68 2.77 5.34 -21.79
N ASN A 69 1.49 5.17 -21.45
CA ASN A 69 0.57 6.28 -21.18
C ASN A 69 1.07 7.13 -20.00
N ARG A 70 0.89 8.45 -20.07
CA ARG A 70 1.22 9.40 -18.99
C ARG A 70 0.63 8.97 -17.63
N LEU A 71 -0.55 8.35 -17.62
CA LEU A 71 -1.17 7.77 -16.42
C LEU A 71 -0.33 6.63 -15.81
N PHE A 72 0.31 5.79 -16.63
CA PHE A 72 1.19 4.73 -16.11
C PHE A 72 2.41 5.30 -15.40
N THR A 73 2.99 6.41 -15.87
CA THR A 73 4.13 7.06 -15.21
C THR A 73 3.84 7.47 -13.77
N GLU A 74 2.62 7.89 -13.47
CA GLU A 74 2.22 8.31 -12.12
C GLU A 74 1.99 7.12 -11.18
N PHE A 75 1.45 6.00 -11.70
CA PHE A 75 1.11 4.82 -10.89
C PHE A 75 2.21 3.74 -10.86
N LYS A 76 3.26 3.86 -11.69
CA LYS A 76 4.32 2.85 -11.83
C LYS A 76 4.94 2.48 -10.48
N GLY A 77 5.24 3.47 -9.63
CA GLY A 77 5.83 3.24 -8.30
C GLY A 77 4.90 2.41 -7.40
N ALA A 78 3.66 2.87 -7.23
CA ALA A 78 2.67 2.20 -6.38
C ALA A 78 2.38 0.76 -6.85
N LEU A 79 2.23 0.55 -8.16
CA LEU A 79 2.01 -0.78 -8.73
C LEU A 79 3.23 -1.70 -8.57
N THR A 80 4.44 -1.17 -8.77
CA THR A 80 5.68 -1.95 -8.63
C THR A 80 5.90 -2.38 -7.19
N GLU A 81 5.75 -1.46 -6.23
CA GLU A 81 5.90 -1.80 -4.81
C GLU A 81 4.87 -2.86 -4.38
N ASN A 82 3.61 -2.71 -4.81
CA ASN A 82 2.55 -3.65 -4.48
C ASN A 82 2.76 -5.03 -5.13
N PHE A 83 3.35 -5.06 -6.33
CA PHE A 83 3.75 -6.30 -7.01
C PHE A 83 4.88 -7.02 -6.26
N VAL A 84 5.90 -6.29 -5.80
CA VAL A 84 7.00 -6.88 -5.01
C VAL A 84 6.48 -7.50 -3.70
N LEU A 85 5.52 -6.86 -3.04
CA LEU A 85 4.93 -7.37 -1.80
C LEU A 85 4.16 -8.70 -2.00
N GLN A 86 3.62 -8.95 -3.19
CA GLN A 86 2.81 -10.15 -3.51
C GLN A 86 3.64 -11.41 -3.80
N THR A 87 4.97 -11.30 -3.75
CA THR A 87 5.88 -12.41 -4.09
C THR A 87 5.86 -13.51 -3.03
#